data_AF-A0A523DAL3-F1
#
_entry.id   AF-A0A523DAL3-F1
#
_cell.length_a   1.000
_cell.length_b   1.000
_cell.length_c   1.000
_cell.angle_alpha   90.00
_cell.angle_beta   90.00
_cell.angle_gamma   90.00
#
_symmetry.space_group_name_H-M   'P 1'
#
loop_
_entity.id
_entity.type
_entity.pdbx_description
1 polymer ?
#
loop_
_entity_poly.entity_id
_entity_poly.type
_entity_poly.pdbx_seq_one_letter_code
_entity_poly.pdbx_strand_id
1 'polypeptide(L)'
;MGSSLDGLFGQGLMIPGAGSVHRSMGGASVAAPVDAAGACYWNLAAINALENNEFFFSAELLIADVNLASSVPQTSRSGEDSSDSGVAVAPTIAFV
;
A
#
# COMPACT_ATOMS: atom_id res chain seq x y z
N MET A 1 -23.71 16.66 -25.82
CA MET A 1 -22.29 16.97 -25.57
C MET A 1 -22.08 16.86 -24.07
N GLY A 2 -21.98 15.62 -23.57
CA GLY A 2 -21.98 15.30 -22.14
C GLY A 2 -20.59 15.45 -21.55
N SER A 3 -20.47 16.22 -20.47
CA SER A 3 -19.24 16.40 -19.71
C SER A 3 -18.93 15.14 -18.91
N SER A 4 -17.87 14.43 -19.29
CA SER A 4 -17.37 13.20 -18.66
C SER A 4 -16.70 13.47 -17.30
N LEU A 5 -17.45 13.97 -16.32
CA LEU A 5 -16.99 14.14 -14.94
C LEU A 5 -17.51 13.05 -13.98
N ASP A 6 -18.10 11.99 -14.50
CA ASP A 6 -18.42 10.81 -13.70
C ASP A 6 -17.14 9.98 -13.45
N GLY A 7 -16.65 9.98 -12.21
CA GLY A 7 -15.89 8.86 -11.68
C GLY A 7 -14.43 9.09 -11.28
N LEU A 8 -13.94 10.32 -11.09
CA LEU A 8 -12.64 10.50 -10.43
C LEU A 8 -12.77 10.36 -8.91
N PHE A 9 -12.87 9.12 -8.44
CA PHE A 9 -12.74 8.80 -7.03
C PHE A 9 -11.24 8.83 -6.67
N GLY A 10 -10.88 9.60 -5.64
CA GLY A 10 -9.51 9.58 -5.11
C GLY A 10 -9.12 8.15 -4.72
N GLN A 11 -8.06 7.62 -5.31
CA GLN A 11 -7.56 6.29 -4.98
C GLN A 11 -6.74 6.38 -3.69
N GLY A 12 -7.16 5.63 -2.67
CA GLY A 12 -6.42 5.52 -1.42
C GLY A 12 -5.13 4.70 -1.58
N LEU A 13 -4.18 4.86 -0.66
CA LEU A 13 -2.95 4.07 -0.64
C LEU A 13 -3.26 2.62 -0.25
N MET A 14 -3.12 1.70 -1.20
CA MET A 14 -3.08 0.25 -0.91
C MET A 14 -1.65 -0.15 -0.59
N ILE A 15 -1.47 -0.87 0.51
CA ILE A 15 -0.16 -1.29 1.01
C ILE A 15 0.02 -2.78 0.64
N PRO A 16 0.77 -3.11 -0.45
CA PRO A 16 0.91 -4.49 -0.93
C PRO A 16 1.96 -5.26 -0.10
N GLY A 17 1.59 -5.60 1.13
CA GLY A 17 2.41 -6.43 2.03
C GLY A 17 2.42 -5.93 3.46
N ALA A 18 2.66 -6.83 4.41
CA ALA A 18 2.82 -6.56 5.83
C ALA A 18 4.28 -6.84 6.23
N GLY A 19 5.05 -5.76 6.42
CA GLY A 19 6.45 -5.83 6.80
C GLY A 19 7.43 -5.91 5.64
N SER A 20 8.71 -5.73 5.97
CA SER A 20 9.77 -5.49 4.97
C SER A 20 10.06 -6.69 4.07
N VAL A 21 9.98 -7.92 4.57
CA VAL A 21 10.25 -9.13 3.79
C VAL A 21 9.11 -9.40 2.82
N HIS A 22 7.86 -9.43 3.32
CA HIS A 22 6.68 -9.56 2.47
C HIS A 22 6.62 -8.46 1.40
N ARG A 23 6.90 -7.20 1.75
CA ARG A 23 6.92 -6.10 0.76
C ARG A 23 8.07 -6.20 -0.24
N SER A 24 9.26 -6.63 0.19
CA SER A 24 10.41 -6.83 -0.72
C SER A 24 10.13 -7.88 -1.79
N MET A 25 9.20 -8.80 -1.54
CA MET A 25 8.72 -9.78 -2.52
C MET A 25 7.56 -9.27 -3.38
N GLY A 26 7.27 -7.97 -3.37
CA GLY A 26 6.16 -7.37 -4.12
C GLY A 26 4.78 -7.77 -3.59
N GLY A 27 4.67 -8.17 -2.32
CA GLY A 27 3.42 -8.62 -1.72
C GLY A 27 3.08 -10.10 -1.97
N ALA A 28 4.00 -10.88 -2.54
CA ALA A 28 3.80 -12.30 -2.86
C ALA A 28 3.88 -13.22 -1.63
N SER A 29 2.85 -13.24 -0.78
CA SER A 29 2.77 -14.16 0.39
C SER A 29 1.63 -15.16 0.35
N VAL A 30 0.82 -15.18 -0.73
CA VAL A 30 -0.33 -16.11 -0.83
C VAL A 30 0.12 -17.58 -0.78
N ALA A 31 1.32 -17.92 -1.29
CA ALA A 31 1.83 -19.29 -1.32
C ALA A 31 3.24 -19.45 -0.70
N ALA A 32 3.86 -18.37 -0.24
CA ALA A 32 5.19 -18.39 0.38
C ALA A 32 5.11 -17.69 1.76
N PRO A 33 5.06 -18.46 2.86
CA PRO A 33 5.19 -17.90 4.20
C PRO A 33 6.66 -17.50 4.40
N VAL A 34 6.97 -16.24 4.10
CA VAL A 34 8.33 -15.68 4.21
C VAL A 34 8.58 -15.03 5.57
N ASP A 35 7.52 -14.65 6.28
CA ASP A 35 7.53 -14.11 7.64
C ASP A 35 6.17 -14.35 8.34
N ALA A 36 6.17 -14.23 9.67
CA ALA A 36 4.94 -14.32 10.46
C ALA A 36 3.91 -13.23 10.09
N ALA A 37 4.37 -12.04 9.68
CA ALA A 37 3.50 -10.93 9.33
C ALA A 37 2.69 -11.19 8.05
N GLY A 38 3.32 -11.65 6.98
CA GLY A 38 2.66 -12.01 5.73
C GLY A 38 1.74 -13.22 5.87
N ALA A 39 2.12 -14.21 6.69
CA ALA A 39 1.25 -15.35 7.00
C ALA A 39 0.00 -14.90 7.79
N CYS A 40 0.16 -14.15 8.89
CA CYS A 40 -0.96 -13.70 9.71
C CYS A 40 -1.85 -12.65 9.02
N TYR A 41 -1.29 -11.78 8.19
CA TYR A 41 -2.01 -10.68 7.55
C TYR A 41 -2.66 -11.07 6.21
N TRP A 42 -2.01 -11.92 5.41
CA TRP A 42 -2.42 -12.16 4.01
C TRP A 42 -3.00 -13.56 3.78
N ASN A 43 -2.45 -14.60 4.41
CA ASN A 43 -2.95 -15.98 4.27
C ASN A 43 -2.71 -16.81 5.54
N LEU A 44 -3.73 -16.89 6.41
CA LEU A 44 -3.65 -17.64 7.66
C LEU A 44 -3.34 -19.13 7.46
N ALA A 45 -3.69 -19.74 6.32
CA ALA A 45 -3.37 -21.15 6.07
C ALA A 45 -1.86 -21.39 5.94
N ALA A 46 -1.10 -20.36 5.53
CA ALA A 46 0.35 -20.41 5.36
C ALA A 46 1.12 -20.49 6.70
N ILE A 47 0.47 -20.21 7.83
CA ILE A 47 1.08 -20.37 9.18
C ILE A 47 1.58 -21.80 9.39
N ASN A 48 0.87 -22.81 8.87
CA ASN A 48 1.26 -24.22 9.02
C ASN A 48 2.57 -24.59 8.30
N ALA A 49 3.05 -23.73 7.40
CA ALA A 49 4.30 -23.92 6.69
C ALA A 49 5.47 -23.16 7.34
N LEU A 50 5.24 -22.42 8.44
CA LEU A 50 6.31 -21.88 9.27
C LEU A 50 6.90 -23.00 10.15
N GLU A 51 8.23 -23.08 10.20
CA GLU A 51 8.93 -24.19 10.88
C GLU A 51 8.94 -24.06 12.41
N ASN A 52 8.83 -22.83 12.93
CA ASN A 52 8.97 -22.51 14.34
C ASN A 52 8.05 -21.34 14.72
N ASN A 53 7.83 -21.17 16.03
CA ASN A 53 7.22 -19.96 16.55
C ASN A 53 8.10 -18.75 16.23
N GLU A 54 7.48 -17.67 15.78
CA GLU A 54 8.18 -16.50 15.27
C GLU A 54 7.59 -15.21 15.85
N PHE A 55 8.45 -14.36 16.40
CA PHE A 55 8.11 -12.99 16.73
C PHE A 55 8.73 -12.06 15.69
N PHE A 56 7.88 -11.32 14.99
CA PHE A 56 8.27 -10.44 13.89
C PHE A 56 7.96 -8.98 14.21
N PHE A 57 8.94 -8.11 14.01
CA PHE A 57 8.81 -6.67 14.12
C PHE A 57 9.46 -6.00 12.91
N SER A 58 8.75 -5.09 12.26
CA SER A 58 9.31 -4.25 11.21
C SER A 58 8.65 -2.87 11.18
N ALA A 59 9.32 -1.91 10.57
CA ALA A 59 8.80 -0.57 10.34
C ALA A 59 9.18 -0.14 8.94
N GLU A 60 8.21 0.40 8.21
CA GLU A 60 8.37 0.81 6.82
C GLU A 60 8.05 2.29 6.67
N LEU A 61 8.73 2.97 5.75
CA LEU A 61 8.49 4.38 5.46
C LEU A 61 7.66 4.50 4.19
N LEU A 62 6.50 5.14 4.32
CA LEU A 62 5.59 5.45 3.22
C LEU A 62 5.83 6.90 2.80
N ILE A 63 6.30 7.06 1.55
CA ILE A 63 6.55 8.35 0.93
C ILE A 63 5.59 8.46 -0.24
N ALA A 64 4.57 9.30 -0.11
CA ALA A 64 3.55 9.49 -1.14
C ALA A 64 3.89 10.72 -1.98
N ASP A 65 3.98 10.54 -3.30
CA ASP A 65 4.03 11.62 -4.27
C ASP A 65 2.69 11.65 -5.01
N VAL A 66 1.90 12.70 -4.79
CA VAL A 66 0.55 12.84 -5.35
C VAL A 66 0.46 14.17 -6.09
N ASN A 67 0.10 14.11 -7.37
CA ASN A 67 -0.08 15.29 -8.21
C ASN A 67 -1.53 15.35 -8.67
N LEU A 68 -2.15 16.52 -8.50
CA LEU A 68 -3.54 16.77 -8.88
C LEU A 68 -3.59 17.83 -9.97
N ALA A 69 -3.86 17.38 -11.20
CA ALA A 69 -4.10 18.26 -12.33
C ALA A 69 -5.60 18.39 -12.63
N SER A 70 -6.05 19.62 -12.87
CA SER A 70 -7.43 19.92 -13.23
C SER A 70 -7.47 20.88 -14.42
N SER A 71 -8.49 20.72 -15.28
CA SER A 71 -8.73 21.64 -16.39
C SER A 71 -10.21 21.96 -16.52
N VAL A 72 -10.50 23.19 -16.94
CA VAL A 72 -11.85 23.67 -17.22
C VAL A 72 -11.93 23.94 -18.73
N PRO A 73 -12.42 22.97 -19.52
CA PRO A 73 -12.42 23.05 -20.98
C PRO A 73 -13.14 24.30 -21.52
N GLN A 74 -14.20 24.73 -20.84
CA GLN A 74 -14.99 25.93 -21.21
C GLN A 74 -14.22 27.25 -21.11
N THR A 75 -13.13 27.30 -20.35
CA THR A 75 -12.33 28.51 -20.16
C THR A 75 -10.89 28.37 -20.65
N SER A 76 -10.55 27.22 -21.23
CA SER A 76 -9.17 26.86 -21.63
C SER A 76 -8.13 27.07 -20.52
N ARG A 77 -8.55 26.92 -19.26
CA ARG A 77 -7.67 27.04 -18.09
C ARG A 77 -7.36 25.66 -17.53
N SER A 78 -6.13 25.45 -17.12
CA SER A 78 -5.66 24.28 -16.39
C SER A 78 -4.81 24.72 -15.21
N GLY A 79 -4.76 23.89 -14.18
CA GLY A 79 -3.91 24.04 -13.02
C GLY A 79 -3.43 22.67 -12.55
N GLU A 80 -2.28 22.66 -11.89
CA GLU A 80 -1.69 21.48 -11.27
C GLU A 80 -1.24 21.89 -9.87
N ASP A 81 -1.43 20.99 -8.91
CA ASP A 81 -0.93 21.13 -7.56
C ASP A 81 -0.25 19.82 -7.16
N SER A 82 0.86 19.94 -6.44
CA SER A 82 1.68 18.82 -5.99
C SER A 82 1.57 18.70 -4.47
N SER A 83 1.51 17.47 -3.99
CA SER A 83 1.38 17.21 -2.57
C SER A 83 2.71 17.42 -1.84
N ASP A 84 2.69 18.20 -0.75
CA ASP A 84 3.76 18.24 0.26
C ASP A 84 3.48 17.20 1.37
N SER A 85 3.24 15.95 0.95
CA SER A 85 2.92 14.86 1.88
C SER A 85 4.20 14.43 2.60
N GLY A 86 4.21 14.53 3.93
CA GLY A 86 5.30 14.06 4.76
C GLY A 86 5.48 12.53 4.72
N VAL A 87 6.48 12.04 5.44
CA VAL A 87 6.75 10.60 5.56
C VAL A 87 5.86 9.99 6.65
N ALA A 88 5.12 8.94 6.30
CA ALA A 88 4.39 8.14 7.27
C ALA A 88 5.16 6.85 7.60
N VAL A 89 5.02 6.36 8.83
CA VAL A 89 5.61 5.08 9.25
C VAL A 89 4.51 4.02 9.31
N ALA A 90 4.76 2.87 8.71
CA ALA A 90 3.91 1.68 8.80
C ALA A 90 4.62 0.62 9.67
N PRO A 91 4.35 0.58 10.99
CA PRO A 91 4.85 -0.48 11.85
C PRO A 91 4.06 -1.77 11.64
N THR A 92 4.77 -2.89 11.62
CA THR A 92 4.17 -4.23 11.55
C THR A 92 4.72 -5.08 12.68
N ILE A 93 3.83 -5.70 13.45
CA ILE A 93 4.15 -6.62 14.53
C ILE A 93 3.31 -7.88 14.33
N ALA A 94 3.95 -9.04 14.39
CA ALA A 94 3.27 -10.31 14.32
C ALA A 94 3.92 -11.32 15.28
N PHE A 95 3.10 -12.23 15.77
CA PHE A 95 3.52 -13.35 16.59
C PHE A 95 2.72 -14.57 16.17
N VAL A 96 3.41 -15.69 15.99
CA VAL A 96 2.80 -16.98 15.67
C VAL A 96 3.44 -18.09 16.50
#